data_AF-A0A952ESW7-F1
#
_entry.id   AF-A0A952ESW7-F1
#
_cell.length_a   1.000
_cell.length_b   1.000
_cell.length_c   1.000
_cell.angle_alpha   90.00
_cell.angle_beta   90.00
_cell.angle_gamma   90.00
#
_symmetry.space_group_name_H-M   'P 1'
#
loop_
_entity.id
_entity.type
_entity.pdbx_description
1 polymer ?
#
loop_
_entity_poly.entity_id
_entity_poly.type
_entity_poly.pdbx_seq_one_letter_code
_entity_poly.pdbx_strand_id
1 'polypeptide(L)'
;QLGRRAGPWVLLDVDDLGAGDPAWDLARPAGFWAAGLIPDDDWTIFVDSYRDAGGPALPAGDPWPVLDPFARAAVVQAAAHQPDDELLHAACARML
;
A
#
# COMPACT_ATOMS: atom_id res chain seq x y z
N GLN A 1 5.08 -7.55 5.73
CA GLN A 1 5.57 -7.61 4.33
C GLN A 1 5.51 -9.05 3.81
N LEU A 2 5.82 -9.34 2.54
CA LEU A 2 5.87 -10.73 2.02
C LEU A 2 7.30 -11.11 1.61
N GLY A 3 7.68 -12.36 1.84
CA GLY A 3 8.95 -12.93 1.38
C GLY A 3 8.81 -14.40 1.00
N ARG A 4 9.88 -15.03 0.51
CA ARG A 4 9.89 -16.47 0.19
C ARG A 4 10.73 -17.26 1.19
N ARG A 5 10.21 -18.39 1.66
CA ARG A 5 10.96 -19.35 2.49
C ARG A 5 10.81 -20.74 1.89
N ALA A 6 11.87 -21.23 1.25
CA ALA A 6 11.91 -22.57 0.62
C ALA A 6 10.77 -22.84 -0.39
N GLY A 7 10.29 -21.82 -1.10
CA GLY A 7 9.24 -21.94 -2.11
C GLY A 7 8.03 -21.04 -1.87
N PRO A 8 7.22 -21.29 -0.83
CA PRO A 8 6.01 -20.51 -0.57
C PRO A 8 6.29 -19.06 -0.18
N TRP A 9 5.31 -18.20 -0.45
CA TRP A 9 5.21 -16.87 0.12
C TRP A 9 4.87 -16.95 1.60
N VAL A 10 5.53 -16.15 2.42
CA VAL A 10 5.31 -16.04 3.86
C VAL A 10 5.16 -14.58 4.25
N LEU A 11 4.32 -14.33 5.26
CA LEU A 11 4.22 -13.02 5.89
C LEU A 11 5.45 -12.77 6.76
N LEU A 12 6.01 -11.57 6.61
CA LEU A 12 7.12 -11.02 7.37
C LEU A 12 6.63 -9.83 8.19
N ASP A 13 7.43 -9.44 9.18
CA ASP A 13 7.20 -8.25 10.02
C ASP A 13 5.85 -8.34 10.74
N VAL A 14 5.59 -9.51 11.33
CA VAL A 14 4.32 -9.81 12.02
C VAL A 14 4.09 -8.94 13.26
N ASP A 15 5.14 -8.30 13.77
CA ASP A 15 5.06 -7.37 14.91
C ASP A 15 4.36 -6.05 14.54
N ASP A 16 4.23 -5.73 13.24
CA ASP A 16 3.47 -4.58 12.74
C ASP A 16 1.95 -4.88 12.63
N LEU A 17 1.50 -6.09 12.94
CA LEU A 17 0.09 -6.46 12.84
C LEU A 17 -0.74 -5.82 13.97
N GLY A 18 -1.96 -5.42 13.62
CA GLY A 18 -2.90 -4.85 14.56
C GLY A 18 -4.35 -4.98 14.08
N ALA A 19 -5.29 -4.73 14.98
CA ALA A 19 -6.71 -4.60 14.62
C ALA A 19 -6.98 -3.18 14.10
N GLY A 20 -7.85 -3.04 13.11
CA GLY A 20 -8.22 -1.74 12.56
C GLY A 20 -9.04 -1.86 11.28
N ASP A 21 -9.14 -0.73 10.59
CA ASP A 21 -9.72 -0.69 9.25
C ASP A 21 -8.84 -1.52 8.28
N PRO A 22 -9.40 -2.50 7.55
CA PRO A 22 -8.63 -3.34 6.64
C PRO A 22 -7.97 -2.57 5.49
N ALA A 23 -8.37 -1.33 5.19
CA ALA A 23 -7.69 -0.48 4.21
C ALA A 23 -6.22 -0.19 4.59
N TRP A 24 -5.84 -0.30 5.86
CA TRP A 24 -4.46 -0.15 6.31
C TRP A 24 -3.50 -1.17 5.67
N ASP A 25 -3.97 -2.37 5.36
CA ASP A 25 -3.15 -3.41 4.71
C ASP A 25 -2.74 -3.00 3.29
N LEU A 26 -3.53 -2.12 2.66
CA LEU A 26 -3.33 -1.63 1.30
C LEU A 26 -2.68 -0.25 1.25
N ALA A 27 -2.46 0.40 2.40
CA ALA A 27 -1.98 1.78 2.50
C ALA A 27 -0.63 1.99 1.81
N ARG A 28 0.36 1.13 2.13
CA ARG A 28 1.71 1.21 1.54
C ARG A 28 1.71 0.99 0.02
N PRO A 29 1.13 -0.10 -0.53
CA PRO A 29 1.12 -0.28 -1.99
C PRO A 29 0.29 0.80 -2.71
N ALA A 30 -0.82 1.27 -2.13
CA ALA A 30 -1.58 2.39 -2.69
C ALA A 30 -0.76 3.69 -2.73
N GLY A 31 0.03 3.97 -1.68
CA GLY A 31 0.95 5.10 -1.63
C GLY A 31 2.06 5.01 -2.67
N PHE A 32 2.63 3.82 -2.88
CA PHE A 32 3.65 3.59 -3.92
C PHE A 32 3.08 3.73 -5.33
N TRP A 33 1.87 3.25 -5.57
CA TRP A 33 1.17 3.48 -6.83
C TRP A 33 0.91 4.98 -7.06
N ALA A 34 0.37 5.69 -6.07
CA ALA A 34 0.14 7.13 -6.15
C ALA A 34 1.44 7.94 -6.34
N ALA A 35 2.56 7.45 -5.82
CA ALA A 35 3.90 8.00 -6.03
C ALA A 35 4.53 7.61 -7.39
N GLY A 36 3.85 6.81 -8.22
CA GLY A 36 4.34 6.35 -9.52
C GLY A 36 5.44 5.30 -9.46
N LEU A 37 5.57 4.59 -8.33
CA LEU A 37 6.53 3.49 -8.15
C LEU A 37 5.98 2.13 -8.59
N ILE A 38 4.65 2.04 -8.77
CA ILE A 38 3.96 0.85 -9.28
C ILE A 38 3.25 1.25 -10.58
N PRO A 39 3.46 0.54 -11.70
CA PRO A 39 2.71 0.77 -12.94
C PRO A 39 1.21 0.57 -12.75
N ASP A 40 0.39 1.29 -13.53
CA ASP A 40 -1.08 1.22 -13.43
C ASP A 40 -1.62 -0.20 -13.65
N ASP A 41 -1.11 -0.92 -14.65
CA ASP A 41 -1.53 -2.29 -14.95
C ASP A 41 -1.26 -3.25 -13.79
N ASP A 42 -0.09 -3.12 -13.14
CA ASP A 42 0.29 -3.94 -11.99
C ASP A 42 -0.59 -3.63 -10.77
N TRP A 43 -0.90 -2.35 -10.56
CA TRP A 43 -1.82 -1.92 -9.50
C TRP A 43 -3.24 -2.45 -9.73
N THR A 44 -3.76 -2.36 -10.96
CA THR A 44 -5.07 -2.91 -11.32
C THR A 44 -5.12 -4.42 -11.09
N ILE A 45 -4.13 -5.18 -11.56
CA ILE A 45 -4.06 -6.63 -11.34
C ILE A 45 -4.04 -6.96 -9.85
N PHE A 46 -3.28 -6.21 -9.05
CA PHE A 46 -3.21 -6.41 -7.61
C PHE A 46 -4.56 -6.18 -6.92
N VAL A 47 -5.24 -5.07 -7.22
CA VAL A 47 -6.54 -4.73 -6.62
C VAL A 47 -7.62 -5.73 -7.03
N ASP A 48 -7.65 -6.14 -8.30
CA ASP A 48 -8.62 -7.12 -8.78
C ASP A 48 -8.38 -8.49 -8.13
N SER A 49 -7.12 -8.93 -8.04
CA SER A 49 -6.77 -10.18 -7.36
C SER A 49 -7.13 -10.16 -5.87
N TYR A 50 -6.96 -9.01 -5.20
CA TYR A 50 -7.36 -8.84 -3.81
C TYR A 50 -8.88 -8.99 -3.63
N ARG A 51 -9.67 -8.38 -4.52
CA ARG A 51 -11.14 -8.49 -4.51
C ARG A 51 -11.60 -9.92 -4.81
N ASP A 52 -11.03 -10.56 -5.82
CA ASP A 52 -11.35 -11.93 -6.21
C ASP A 52 -11.02 -12.94 -5.10
N ALA A 53 -9.99 -12.67 -4.30
CA ALA A 53 -9.66 -13.44 -3.11
C ALA A 53 -10.59 -13.18 -1.91
N GLY A 54 -11.60 -12.31 -2.04
CA GLY A 54 -12.54 -11.95 -0.99
C GLY A 54 -12.03 -10.87 -0.02
N GLY A 55 -11.06 -10.06 -0.45
CA GLY A 55 -10.49 -8.98 0.35
C GLY A 55 -11.55 -7.95 0.81
N PRO A 56 -11.65 -7.66 2.12
CA PRO A 56 -12.77 -6.89 2.67
C PRO A 56 -12.61 -5.37 2.56
N ALA A 57 -11.41 -4.85 2.27
CA ALA A 57 -11.12 -3.42 2.40
C ALA A 57 -11.79 -2.54 1.34
N LEU A 58 -12.06 -3.09 0.16
CA LEU A 58 -12.38 -2.28 -1.02
C LEU A 58 -13.79 -2.56 -1.53
N PRO A 59 -14.60 -1.52 -1.80
CA PRO A 59 -15.84 -1.69 -2.56
C PRO A 59 -15.52 -2.08 -4.00
N ALA A 60 -16.54 -2.50 -4.74
CA ALA A 60 -16.45 -2.61 -6.19
C ALA A 60 -16.24 -1.22 -6.83
N GLY A 61 -15.54 -1.17 -7.97
CA GLY A 61 -15.29 0.07 -8.71
C GLY A 61 -13.97 0.75 -8.32
N ASP A 62 -13.95 2.08 -8.32
CA ASP A 62 -12.75 2.86 -8.01
C ASP A 62 -12.36 2.70 -6.53
N PRO A 63 -11.17 2.14 -6.21
CA PRO A 63 -10.74 1.98 -4.83
C PRO A 63 -10.20 3.27 -4.20
N TRP A 64 -9.87 4.29 -5.02
CA TRP A 64 -9.13 5.45 -4.56
C TRP A 64 -9.81 6.27 -3.47
N PRO A 65 -11.15 6.51 -3.50
CA PRO A 65 -11.83 7.24 -2.44
C PRO A 65 -11.67 6.62 -1.04
N VAL A 66 -11.47 5.29 -0.97
CA VAL A 66 -11.18 4.60 0.30
C VAL A 66 -9.71 4.72 0.66
N LEU A 67 -8.82 4.55 -0.32
CA LEU A 67 -7.38 4.41 -0.08
C LEU A 67 -6.61 5.72 0.10
N ASP A 68 -7.06 6.83 -0.48
CA ASP A 68 -6.36 8.12 -0.46
C ASP A 68 -5.85 8.54 0.95
N PRO A 69 -6.68 8.57 2.01
CA PRO A 69 -6.19 8.97 3.34
C PRO A 69 -5.15 8.02 3.91
N PHE A 70 -5.29 6.70 3.69
CA PHE A 70 -4.35 5.69 4.18
C PHE A 70 -3.03 5.73 3.39
N ALA A 71 -3.11 5.88 2.07
CA ALA A 71 -1.97 6.02 1.19
C ALA A 71 -1.10 7.21 1.59
N ARG A 72 -1.73 8.38 1.81
CA ARG A 72 -1.04 9.59 2.30
C ARG A 72 -0.34 9.34 3.63
N ALA A 73 -1.05 8.74 4.59
CA ALA A 73 -0.49 8.45 5.90
C ALA A 73 0.73 7.52 5.81
N ALA A 74 0.65 6.48 4.97
CA ALA A 74 1.76 5.54 4.77
C ALA A 74 2.98 6.20 4.13
N VAL A 75 2.80 7.07 3.12
CA VAL A 75 3.91 7.79 2.47
C VAL A 75 4.56 8.79 3.42
N VAL A 76 3.77 9.54 4.20
CA VAL A 76 4.30 10.44 5.24
C VAL A 76 5.06 9.66 6.32
N GLN A 77 4.51 8.53 6.78
CA GLN A 77 5.19 7.68 7.75
C GLN A 77 6.51 7.13 7.20
N ALA A 78 6.54 6.69 5.94
CA ALA A 78 7.77 6.23 5.30
C ALA A 78 8.82 7.35 5.20
N ALA A 79 8.43 8.54 4.75
CA ALA A 79 9.32 9.71 4.67
C ALA A 79 9.88 10.11 6.05
N ALA A 80 9.06 10.06 7.11
CA ALA A 80 9.50 10.36 8.47
C ALA A 80 10.56 9.37 9.00
N HIS A 81 10.54 8.10 8.55
CA HIS A 81 11.56 7.11 8.92
C HIS A 81 12.82 7.20 8.05
N GLN A 82 12.75 7.88 6.90
CA GLN A 82 13.86 8.05 5.96
C GLN A 82 13.94 9.51 5.49
N PRO A 83 14.32 10.45 6.39
CA PRO A 83 14.22 11.89 6.13
C PRO A 83 15.17 12.41 5.03
N ASP A 84 16.15 11.60 4.62
CA ASP A 84 17.09 11.95 3.55
C ASP A 84 16.70 11.34 2.19
N ASP A 85 15.57 10.62 2.11
CA ASP A 85 15.08 10.02 0.87
C ASP A 85 14.29 11.04 0.04
N GLU A 86 14.94 11.60 -0.98
CA GLU A 86 14.36 12.58 -1.89
C GLU A 86 13.14 12.05 -2.65
N LEU A 87 13.06 10.74 -2.93
CA LEU A 87 11.91 10.15 -3.64
C LEU A 87 10.68 10.10 -2.74
N LEU A 88 10.85 9.75 -1.46
CA LEU A 88 9.76 9.79 -0.48
C LEU A 88 9.29 11.22 -0.21
N HIS A 89 10.21 12.19 -0.16
CA HIS A 89 9.85 13.61 -0.07
C HIS A 89 9.06 14.09 -1.29
N ALA A 90 9.50 13.74 -2.50
CA ALA A 90 8.78 14.08 -3.73
C ALA A 90 7.41 13.37 -3.82
N ALA A 91 7.29 12.15 -3.28
CA ALA A 91 6.01 11.46 -3.17
C ALA A 91 5.05 12.20 -2.22
N CYS A 92 5.50 12.58 -1.02
CA CYS A 92 4.71 13.41 -0.09
C CYS A 92 4.21 14.69 -0.77
N ALA A 93 5.10 15.41 -1.46
CA ALA A 93 4.76 16.68 -2.12
C ALA A 93 3.73 16.54 -3.26
N ARG A 94 3.71 15.41 -3.97
CA ARG A 94 2.70 15.14 -5.02
C ARG A 94 1.35 14.74 -4.47
N MET A 95 1.33 14.21 -3.25
CA MET A 95 0.09 13.79 -2.64
C MET A 95 -0.61 14.99 -1.99
N LEU A 96 0.07 15.89 -1.28
CA LEU A 96 -0.50 17.11 -0.66
C LEU A 96 -1.42 17.90 -1.61
#